data_AF-A0A165KUA2-F1
#
_entry.id   AF-A0A165KUA2-F1
#
_cell.length_a   1.000
_cell.length_b   1.000
_cell.length_c   1.000
_cell.angle_alpha   90.00
_cell.angle_beta   90.00
_cell.angle_gamma   90.00
#
_symmetry.space_group_name_H-M   'P 1'
#
loop_
_entity.id
_entity.type
_entity.pdbx_description
1 polymer ?
#
loop_
_entity_poly.entity_id
_entity_poly.type
_entity_poly.pdbx_seq_one_letter_code
_entity_poly.pdbx_strand_id
1 'polypeptide(L)'
;MYKSRPKSREVVPYLNAAEPFDTLPRLLIPTRAFPYKPPVLGYGWRAPRAALFEYARQRKLHQRRSGEVDELASIMHAFPTFVREHWPSLHEHYIKLEWSSIGPADTNHVLVIVYTNFDLKRVDLPSSEEIESIGNVLGVEDRPGWFLIDEQCWGWRLWSEK
;
A
#
# COMPACT_ATOMS: atom_id res chain seq x y z
N MET A 1 15.51 7.87 -29.83
CA MET A 1 14.23 7.27 -30.22
C MET A 1 13.47 6.94 -28.94
N TYR A 2 12.49 7.76 -28.54
CA TYR A 2 11.71 7.49 -27.32
C TYR A 2 10.78 6.30 -27.63
N LYS A 3 10.98 5.16 -26.95
CA LYS A 3 9.99 4.08 -26.97
C LYS A 3 8.71 4.64 -26.37
N SER A 4 7.58 4.51 -27.08
CA SER A 4 6.27 4.88 -26.55
C SER A 4 6.04 4.17 -25.22
N ARG A 5 5.45 4.87 -24.24
CA ARG A 5 5.05 4.23 -22.97
C ARG A 5 4.20 2.99 -23.31
N PRO A 6 4.49 1.82 -22.70
CA PRO A 6 3.65 0.64 -22.88
C PRO A 6 2.19 0.98 -22.56
N LYS A 7 1.25 0.47 -23.35
CA LYS A 7 -0.17 0.67 -23.06
C LYS A 7 -0.53 -0.17 -21.84
N SER A 8 -1.46 0.30 -20.99
CA SER A 8 -1.88 -0.43 -19.77
C SER A 8 -2.15 -1.92 -20.03
N ARG A 9 -2.92 -2.24 -21.09
CA ARG A 9 -3.21 -3.62 -21.52
C ARG A 9 -1.98 -4.52 -21.77
N GLU A 10 -0.83 -3.94 -22.11
CA GLU A 10 0.42 -4.67 -22.38
C GLU A 10 1.16 -5.00 -21.08
N VAL A 11 0.88 -4.26 -20.01
CA VAL A 11 1.54 -4.40 -18.70
C VAL A 11 0.67 -5.18 -17.72
N VAL A 12 -0.67 -5.17 -17.89
CA VAL A 12 -1.63 -5.89 -17.03
C VAL A 12 -1.22 -7.35 -16.77
N PRO A 13 -0.84 -8.17 -17.77
CA PRO A 13 -0.43 -9.56 -17.49
C PRO A 13 0.77 -9.66 -16.55
N TYR A 14 1.72 -8.71 -16.65
CA TYR A 14 2.90 -8.65 -15.79
C TYR A 14 2.53 -8.18 -14.38
N LEU A 15 1.66 -7.17 -14.27
CA LEU A 15 1.20 -6.67 -12.96
C LEU A 15 0.39 -7.74 -12.22
N ASN A 16 -0.42 -8.51 -12.94
CA ASN A 16 -1.22 -9.58 -12.35
C ASN A 16 -0.38 -10.70 -11.73
N ALA A 17 0.81 -10.95 -12.27
CA ALA A 17 1.71 -12.02 -11.84
C ALA A 17 2.92 -11.51 -11.02
N ALA A 18 3.02 -10.20 -10.80
CA ALA A 18 4.14 -9.62 -10.06
C ALA A 18 3.97 -9.87 -8.56
N GLU A 19 5.05 -10.31 -7.92
CA GLU A 19 5.15 -10.38 -6.46
C GLU A 19 5.82 -9.11 -5.92
N PRO A 20 5.57 -8.75 -4.64
CA PRO A 20 6.29 -7.66 -3.99
C PRO A 20 7.80 -7.94 -3.94
N PHE A 21 8.60 -6.89 -3.88
CA PHE A 21 10.05 -7.08 -3.66
C PHE A 21 10.35 -7.29 -2.18
N ASP A 22 11.14 -8.30 -1.85
CA ASP A 22 11.64 -8.51 -0.48
C ASP A 22 12.59 -7.38 -0.03
N THR A 23 13.34 -6.83 -0.98
CA THR A 23 14.26 -5.71 -0.76
C THR A 23 14.07 -4.65 -1.81
N LEU A 24 14.17 -3.37 -1.42
CA LEU A 24 13.99 -2.27 -2.37
C LEU A 24 15.20 -2.19 -3.33
N PRO A 25 15.00 -2.40 -4.65
CA PRO A 25 16.08 -2.22 -5.61
C PRO A 25 16.60 -0.78 -5.58
N ARG A 26 17.93 -0.59 -5.65
CA ARG A 26 18.55 0.75 -5.56
C ARG A 26 18.04 1.77 -6.57
N LEU A 27 17.65 1.32 -7.77
CA LEU A 27 17.06 2.18 -8.81
C LEU A 27 15.71 2.76 -8.39
N LEU A 28 15.00 2.13 -7.46
CA LEU A 28 13.72 2.61 -6.93
C LEU A 28 13.89 3.51 -5.70
N ILE A 29 15.13 3.77 -5.25
CA ILE A 29 15.40 4.77 -4.20
C ILE A 29 15.39 6.15 -4.85
N PRO A 30 14.49 7.07 -4.44
CA PRO A 30 14.37 8.37 -5.07
C PRO A 30 15.64 9.21 -4.88
N THR A 31 16.19 9.71 -5.99
CA THR A 31 17.34 10.59 -5.99
C THR A 31 17.18 11.71 -7.01
N ARG A 32 17.54 12.94 -6.60
CA ARG A 32 17.55 14.12 -7.48
C ARG A 32 18.75 14.13 -8.44
N ALA A 33 19.66 13.16 -8.33
CA ALA A 33 20.77 12.99 -9.27
C ALA A 33 20.30 12.64 -10.69
N PHE A 34 19.08 12.11 -10.84
CA PHE A 34 18.45 11.85 -12.13
C PHE A 34 17.21 12.72 -12.32
N PRO A 35 16.86 13.11 -13.56
CA PRO A 35 15.72 13.98 -13.84
C PRO A 35 14.36 13.31 -13.62
N TYR A 36 14.33 11.99 -13.45
CA TYR A 36 13.12 11.22 -13.22
C TYR A 36 13.04 10.69 -11.79
N LYS A 37 11.85 10.79 -11.19
CA LYS A 37 11.49 10.08 -9.96
C LYS A 37 11.00 8.67 -10.30
N PRO A 38 11.39 7.65 -9.50
CA PRO A 38 10.87 6.30 -9.66
C PRO A 38 9.37 6.24 -9.32
N PRO A 39 8.67 5.15 -9.68
CA PRO A 39 7.33 4.89 -9.16
C PRO A 39 7.32 4.86 -7.63
N VAL A 40 6.14 5.09 -7.04
CA VAL A 40 5.97 5.00 -5.59
C VAL A 40 5.76 3.55 -5.20
N LEU A 41 6.61 3.05 -4.31
CA LEU A 41 6.44 1.77 -3.67
C LEU A 41 6.14 1.96 -2.20
N GLY A 42 5.13 1.25 -1.70
CA GLY A 42 4.81 1.15 -0.28
C GLY A 42 5.43 -0.11 0.32
N TYR A 43 6.01 0.02 1.51
CA TYR A 43 6.43 -1.11 2.32
C TYR A 43 5.33 -1.50 3.29
N GLY A 44 4.92 -2.77 3.30
CA GLY A 44 3.82 -3.24 4.13
C GLY A 44 3.30 -4.61 3.71
N TRP A 45 1.99 -4.83 3.82
CA TRP A 45 1.36 -6.13 3.58
C TRP A 45 0.13 -6.00 2.68
N ARG A 46 -0.28 -7.14 2.08
CA ARG A 46 -1.66 -7.29 1.61
C ARG A 46 -2.58 -7.18 2.82
N ALA A 47 -3.63 -6.38 2.71
CA ALA A 47 -4.54 -6.14 3.83
C ALA A 47 -5.30 -7.44 4.18
N PRO A 48 -5.37 -7.83 5.46
CA PRO A 48 -6.17 -8.98 5.90
C PRO A 48 -7.66 -8.59 5.91
N ARG A 49 -8.25 -8.51 4.71
CA ARG A 49 -9.58 -7.94 4.45
C ARG A 49 -10.66 -8.51 5.36
N ALA A 50 -10.71 -9.82 5.53
CA ALA A 50 -11.69 -10.48 6.38
C ALA A 50 -11.58 -10.01 7.84
N ALA A 51 -10.37 -9.94 8.40
CA ALA A 51 -10.14 -9.50 9.77
C ALA A 51 -10.49 -8.02 9.96
N LEU A 52 -10.07 -7.15 9.03
CA LEU A 52 -10.37 -5.72 9.08
C LEU A 52 -11.87 -5.44 8.91
N PHE A 53 -12.55 -6.21 8.05
CA PHE A 53 -13.99 -6.08 7.87
C PHE A 53 -14.78 -6.58 9.09
N GLU A 54 -14.37 -7.70 9.69
CA GLU A 54 -14.97 -8.18 10.95
C GLU A 54 -14.76 -7.18 12.09
N TYR A 55 -13.60 -6.53 12.17
CA TYR A 55 -13.38 -5.41 13.08
C TYR A 55 -14.39 -4.27 12.82
N ALA A 56 -14.58 -3.87 11.56
CA ALA A 56 -15.56 -2.84 11.20
C ALA A 56 -16.99 -3.24 11.61
N ARG A 57 -17.36 -4.51 11.47
CA ARG A 57 -18.67 -5.02 11.90
C ARG A 57 -18.82 -4.98 13.42
N GLN A 58 -17.84 -5.47 14.17
CA GLN A 58 -17.86 -5.50 15.64
C GLN A 58 -17.97 -4.10 16.24
N ARG A 59 -17.30 -3.10 15.63
CA ARG A 59 -17.36 -1.70 16.03
C ARG A 59 -18.55 -0.92 15.45
N LYS A 60 -19.42 -1.58 14.67
CA LYS A 60 -20.56 -0.95 13.97
C LYS A 60 -20.15 0.20 13.04
N LEU A 61 -18.96 0.11 12.46
CA LEU A 61 -18.38 1.06 11.49
C LEU A 61 -18.60 0.63 10.03
N HIS A 62 -19.37 -0.44 9.81
CA HIS A 62 -19.65 -0.94 8.47
C HIS A 62 -20.51 0.03 7.65
N GLN A 63 -20.16 0.16 6.37
CA GLN A 63 -20.83 0.99 5.39
C GLN A 63 -21.81 0.16 4.57
N ARG A 64 -22.88 0.80 4.09
CA ARG A 64 -23.86 0.18 3.18
C ARG A 64 -23.98 1.00 1.92
N ARG A 65 -24.02 0.34 0.77
CA ARG A 65 -24.23 0.94 -0.54
C ARG A 65 -25.34 0.19 -1.25
N SER A 66 -26.37 0.92 -1.70
CA SER A 66 -27.55 0.33 -2.36
C SER A 66 -28.25 -0.77 -1.55
N GLY A 67 -28.20 -0.71 -0.22
CA GLY A 67 -28.81 -1.69 0.69
C GLY A 67 -27.92 -2.87 1.09
N GLU A 68 -26.83 -3.11 0.36
CA GLU A 68 -25.84 -4.15 0.64
C GLU A 68 -24.69 -3.60 1.49
N VAL A 69 -24.02 -4.48 2.25
CA VAL A 69 -22.84 -4.08 3.04
C VAL A 69 -21.65 -3.98 2.10
N ASP A 70 -21.03 -2.81 2.05
CA ASP A 70 -19.85 -2.55 1.22
C ASP A 70 -18.61 -2.86 2.05
N GLU A 71 -18.03 -4.05 1.86
CA GLU A 71 -16.87 -4.54 2.61
C GLU A 71 -15.72 -3.54 2.57
N LEU A 72 -15.40 -3.06 1.37
CA LEU A 72 -14.27 -2.21 1.13
C LEU A 72 -14.46 -0.82 1.76
N ALA A 73 -15.63 -0.20 1.54
CA ALA A 73 -15.93 1.08 2.15
C ALA A 73 -15.95 0.97 3.68
N SER A 74 -16.38 -0.18 4.21
CA SER A 74 -16.34 -0.48 5.65
C SER A 74 -14.90 -0.55 6.18
N ILE A 75 -14.02 -1.27 5.50
CA ILE A 75 -12.60 -1.37 5.85
C ILE A 75 -11.96 0.03 5.81
N MET A 76 -12.12 0.76 4.71
CA MET A 76 -11.55 2.11 4.54
C MET A 76 -12.04 3.09 5.61
N HIS A 77 -13.31 2.98 6.02
CA HIS A 77 -13.87 3.81 7.07
C HIS A 77 -13.39 3.43 8.48
N ALA A 78 -13.27 2.13 8.77
CA ALA A 78 -12.90 1.64 10.10
C ALA A 78 -11.39 1.67 10.37
N PHE A 79 -10.56 1.66 9.33
CA PHE A 79 -9.11 1.52 9.47
C PHE A 79 -8.44 2.64 10.28
N PRO A 80 -8.77 3.94 10.12
CA PRO A 80 -8.20 4.97 10.98
C PRO A 80 -8.50 4.75 12.48
N THR A 81 -9.71 4.26 12.79
CA THR A 81 -10.06 3.89 14.17
C THR A 81 -9.26 2.69 14.65
N PHE A 82 -9.10 1.66 13.80
CA PHE A 82 -8.27 0.49 14.09
C PHE A 82 -6.83 0.88 14.45
N VAL A 83 -6.20 1.74 13.63
CA VAL A 83 -4.84 2.22 13.86
C VAL A 83 -4.74 2.98 15.18
N ARG A 84 -5.69 3.88 15.46
CA ARG A 84 -5.69 4.69 16.68
C ARG A 84 -5.85 3.86 17.96
N GLU A 85 -6.64 2.79 17.92
CA GLU A 85 -6.85 1.91 19.07
C GLU A 85 -5.60 1.08 19.41
N HIS A 86 -4.86 0.60 18.40
CA HIS A 86 -3.73 -0.31 18.60
C HIS A 86 -2.39 0.43 18.68
N TRP A 87 -2.27 1.59 18.02
CA TRP A 87 -1.03 2.37 17.97
C TRP A 87 -1.28 3.87 18.12
N PRO A 88 -1.73 4.34 19.30
CA PRO A 88 -2.03 5.75 19.53
C PRO A 88 -0.80 6.67 19.41
N SER A 89 0.42 6.13 19.55
CA SER A 89 1.69 6.84 19.41
C SER A 89 2.22 6.89 17.98
N LEU A 90 1.77 5.99 17.10
CA LEU A 90 2.09 6.07 15.67
C LEU A 90 1.20 7.14 15.06
N HIS A 91 1.81 8.18 14.51
CA HIS A 91 1.07 9.18 13.76
C HIS A 91 0.31 8.49 12.61
N GLU A 92 -0.95 8.89 12.39
CA GLU A 92 -1.84 8.36 11.33
C GLU A 92 -1.24 8.44 9.91
N HIS A 93 -0.12 9.15 9.75
CA HIS A 93 0.64 9.25 8.51
C HIS A 93 1.49 8.01 8.18
N TYR A 94 1.78 7.14 9.14
CA TYR A 94 2.61 5.95 8.91
C TYR A 94 1.79 4.79 8.35
N ILE A 95 0.74 4.39 9.08
CA ILE A 95 -0.03 3.22 8.72
C ILE A 95 -1.27 3.67 7.94
N LYS A 96 -1.31 3.32 6.65
CA LYS A 96 -2.37 3.73 5.75
C LYS A 96 -2.81 2.59 4.83
N LEU A 97 -4.04 2.70 4.35
CA LEU A 97 -4.55 1.84 3.29
C LEU A 97 -4.23 2.45 1.93
N GLU A 98 -3.70 1.63 1.03
CA GLU A 98 -3.40 2.01 -0.34
C GLU A 98 -3.91 0.94 -1.31
N TRP A 99 -4.08 1.36 -2.56
CA TRP A 99 -4.47 0.49 -3.66
C TRP A 99 -3.25 0.00 -4.41
N SER A 100 -3.34 -1.22 -4.93
CA SER A 100 -2.32 -1.81 -5.79
C SER A 100 -2.95 -2.38 -7.04
N SER A 101 -2.32 -2.10 -8.19
CA SER A 101 -2.61 -2.79 -9.44
C SER A 101 -1.83 -4.10 -9.58
N ILE A 102 -0.96 -4.43 -8.62
CA ILE A 102 -0.19 -5.67 -8.59
C ILE A 102 -0.98 -6.78 -7.89
N GLY A 103 -1.13 -7.90 -8.59
CA GLY A 103 -1.79 -9.13 -8.15
C GLY A 103 -3.02 -9.48 -9.02
N PRO A 104 -3.66 -10.64 -8.78
CA PRO A 104 -4.81 -11.12 -9.57
C PRO A 104 -5.92 -10.08 -9.76
N ALA A 105 -6.34 -9.85 -11.00
CA ALA A 105 -7.26 -8.77 -11.37
C ALA A 105 -8.67 -8.87 -10.75
N ASP A 106 -9.03 -10.03 -10.21
CA ASP A 106 -10.30 -10.31 -9.53
C ASP A 106 -10.28 -9.96 -8.04
N THR A 107 -9.13 -9.55 -7.51
CA THR A 107 -8.98 -9.14 -6.11
C THR A 107 -8.68 -7.65 -6.02
N ASN A 108 -9.55 -6.91 -5.31
CA ASN A 108 -9.23 -5.57 -4.86
C ASN A 108 -8.01 -5.65 -3.93
N HIS A 109 -6.82 -5.27 -4.41
CA HIS A 109 -5.56 -5.32 -3.66
C HIS A 109 -5.42 -4.11 -2.77
N VAL A 110 -6.15 -4.14 -1.67
CA VAL A 110 -5.93 -3.20 -0.59
C VAL A 110 -4.66 -3.62 0.14
N LEU A 111 -3.77 -2.67 0.37
CA LEU A 111 -2.52 -2.86 1.09
C LEU A 111 -2.55 -2.06 2.39
N VAL A 112 -1.93 -2.60 3.43
CA VAL A 112 -1.55 -1.83 4.63
C VAL A 112 -0.10 -1.41 4.46
N ILE A 113 0.14 -0.12 4.26
CA ILE A 113 1.47 0.46 4.02
C ILE A 113 1.92 1.23 5.25
N VAL A 114 3.19 1.06 5.62
CA VAL A 114 3.82 1.70 6.79
C VAL A 114 4.68 2.91 6.39
N TYR A 115 5.32 2.85 5.23
CA TYR A 115 6.08 3.95 4.64
C TYR A 115 6.34 3.69 3.16
N THR A 116 6.83 4.69 2.43
CA THR A 116 7.18 4.57 1.01
C THR A 116 8.67 4.68 0.75
N ASN A 117 9.10 4.36 -0.46
CA ASN A 117 10.48 4.56 -0.92
C ASN A 117 10.91 6.04 -0.85
N PHE A 118 9.98 7.00 -0.79
CA PHE A 118 10.26 8.42 -0.60
C PHE A 118 10.46 8.82 0.86
N ASP A 119 10.05 7.98 1.80
CA ASP A 119 10.14 8.25 3.23
C ASP A 119 11.46 7.76 3.85
N LEU A 120 12.32 7.04 3.10
CA LEU A 120 13.54 6.39 3.62
C LEU A 120 14.54 7.30 4.34
N LYS A 121 14.44 8.63 4.17
CA LYS A 121 15.31 9.61 4.84
C LYS A 121 14.68 10.25 6.06
N ARG A 122 13.44 9.87 6.38
CA ARG A 122 12.74 10.34 7.58
C ARG A 122 13.39 9.73 8.81
N VAL A 123 13.48 10.53 9.87
CA VAL A 123 14.07 10.12 11.16
C VAL A 123 13.05 9.43 12.07
N ASP A 124 11.77 9.55 11.74
CA ASP A 124 10.62 9.13 12.53
C ASP A 124 9.91 7.89 11.92
N LEU A 125 10.62 7.11 11.09
CA LEU A 125 10.09 5.86 10.56
C LEU A 125 9.86 4.83 11.66
N PRO A 126 8.82 3.99 11.54
CA PRO A 126 8.62 2.88 12.46
C PRO A 126 9.83 1.94 12.48
N SER A 127 10.24 1.56 13.67
CA SER A 127 11.29 0.58 13.91
C SER A 127 10.88 -0.82 13.45
N SER A 128 11.84 -1.73 13.30
CA SER A 128 11.56 -3.13 12.95
C SER A 128 10.62 -3.82 13.95
N GLU A 129 10.76 -3.50 15.25
CA GLU A 129 9.88 -4.03 16.31
C GLU A 129 8.45 -3.51 16.18
N GLU A 130 8.27 -2.23 15.84
CA GLU A 130 6.95 -1.65 15.56
C GLU A 130 6.33 -2.28 14.32
N ILE A 131 7.10 -2.49 13.24
CA ILE A 131 6.63 -3.14 12.02
C ILE A 131 6.19 -4.58 12.30
N GLU A 132 6.95 -5.33 13.10
CA GLU A 132 6.58 -6.69 13.50
C GLU A 132 5.30 -6.69 14.35
N SER A 133 5.20 -5.77 15.31
CA SER A 133 3.99 -5.56 16.11
C SER A 133 2.77 -5.26 15.24
N ILE A 134 2.93 -4.42 14.20
CA ILE A 134 1.88 -4.12 13.24
C ILE A 134 1.40 -5.38 12.51
N GLY A 135 2.33 -6.19 11.99
CA GLY A 135 1.98 -7.45 11.32
C GLY A 135 1.23 -8.41 12.25
N ASN A 136 1.70 -8.57 13.49
CA ASN A 136 1.08 -9.46 14.46
C ASN A 136 -0.36 -9.06 14.82
N VAL A 137 -0.62 -7.77 15.05
CA VAL A 137 -1.98 -7.27 15.36
C VAL A 137 -2.90 -7.36 14.17
N LEU A 138 -2.39 -7.15 12.95
CA LEU A 138 -3.14 -7.38 11.72
C LEU A 138 -3.45 -8.86 11.50
N GLY A 139 -2.74 -9.77 12.17
CA GLY A 139 -2.88 -11.21 11.99
C GLY A 139 -2.38 -11.67 10.61
N VAL A 140 -1.39 -10.98 10.05
CA VAL A 140 -0.76 -11.39 8.78
C VAL A 140 0.40 -12.34 9.05
N GLU A 141 0.42 -13.47 8.36
CA GLU A 141 1.49 -14.46 8.46
C GLU A 141 2.67 -14.13 7.53
N ASP A 142 2.39 -13.41 6.43
CA ASP A 142 3.39 -13.01 5.46
C ASP A 142 4.31 -11.90 6.00
N ARG A 143 5.56 -11.92 5.55
CA ARG A 143 6.51 -10.82 5.81
C ARG A 143 6.10 -9.57 5.03
N PRO A 144 6.37 -8.37 5.55
CA PRO A 144 6.17 -7.16 4.77
C PRO A 144 7.10 -7.13 3.56
N GLY A 145 6.62 -6.54 2.47
CA GLY A 145 7.36 -6.39 1.22
C GLY A 145 7.11 -5.04 0.57
N TRP A 146 7.79 -4.79 -0.54
CA TRP A 146 7.65 -3.58 -1.33
C TRP A 146 6.65 -3.77 -2.47
N PHE A 147 5.51 -3.09 -2.35
CA PHE A 147 4.42 -3.13 -3.32
C PHE A 147 4.37 -1.85 -4.13
N LEU A 148 3.96 -1.94 -5.40
CA LEU A 148 3.64 -0.77 -6.20
C LEU A 148 2.26 -0.24 -5.79
N ILE A 149 2.20 1.02 -5.34
CA ILE A 149 0.94 1.64 -4.86
C ILE A 149 0.36 2.69 -5.84
N ASP A 150 1.02 2.91 -6.98
CA ASP A 150 0.66 3.94 -7.94
C ASP A 150 -0.09 3.34 -9.15
N GLU A 151 -1.42 3.26 -9.04
CA GLU A 151 -2.30 2.71 -10.08
C GLU A 151 -2.26 3.52 -11.39
N GLN A 152 -2.02 4.83 -11.31
CA GLN A 152 -2.08 5.73 -12.47
C GLN A 152 -0.70 6.01 -13.07
N CYS A 153 0.38 5.75 -12.32
CA CYS A 153 1.74 6.11 -12.71
C CYS A 153 2.77 5.06 -12.23
N TRP A 154 2.59 3.82 -12.67
CA TRP A 154 3.56 2.70 -12.55
C TRP A 154 4.93 2.96 -13.23
N GLY A 155 5.14 4.16 -13.78
CA GLY A 155 6.33 4.53 -14.55
C GLY A 155 7.11 5.69 -13.95
N TRP A 156 8.32 5.87 -14.47
CA TRP A 156 9.19 6.97 -14.12
C TRP A 156 8.61 8.29 -14.64
N ARG A 157 8.62 9.31 -13.80
CA ARG A 157 8.07 10.65 -14.08
C ARG A 157 9.12 11.71 -13.89
N LEU A 158 9.02 12.83 -14.60
CA LEU A 158 9.93 13.94 -14.34
C LEU A 158 9.67 14.49 -12.93
N TRP A 159 10.72 14.98 -12.27
CA TRP A 159 10.54 15.64 -10.98
C TRP A 159 9.65 16.90 -11.04
N SER A 160 9.52 17.50 -12.23
CA SER A 160 8.69 18.68 -12.51
C SER A 160 7.22 18.35 -12.77
N GLU A 161 6.89 17.08 -13.04
CA GLU A 161 5.50 16.64 -13.21
C GLU A 161 4.84 16.54 -11.83
N LYS A 162 3.80 17.35 -11.61
CA LYS A 162 2.94 17.30 -10.42
C LYS A 162 2.11 16.03 -10.45
#